data_AF-A0A177NMR1-F1
#
_entry.id   AF-A0A177NMR1-F1
#
_cell.length_a   1.000
_cell.length_b   1.000
_cell.length_c   1.000
_cell.angle_alpha   90.00
_cell.angle_beta   90.00
_cell.angle_gamma   90.00
#
_symmetry.space_group_name_H-M   'P 1'
#
loop_
_entity.id
_entity.type
_entity.pdbx_description
1 polymer ?
#
loop_
_entity_poly.entity_id
_entity_poly.type
_entity_poly.pdbx_seq_one_letter_code
_entity_poly.pdbx_strand_id
1 'polypeptide(L)'
;MKSEDQAFINEMVMELEDSIRALAAEEIRLVAKLGDERVAELLEYWERRMPPEDEEAFRLALDHNDKKLTWVWLRLKRARLSRARAGQALMKNRT
;
A
#
# COMPACT_ATOMS: atom_id res chain seq x y z
N MET A 1 10.44 -18.80 22.11
CA MET A 1 9.12 -18.21 21.81
C MET A 1 8.07 -19.15 22.35
N LYS A 2 7.10 -18.66 23.13
CA LYS A 2 6.03 -19.53 23.66
C LYS A 2 5.04 -19.85 22.53
N SER A 3 4.27 -20.94 22.65
CA SER A 3 3.24 -21.32 21.67
C SER A 3 2.21 -20.22 21.44
N GLU A 4 1.91 -19.44 22.47
CA GLU A 4 0.99 -18.30 22.44
C GLU A 4 1.52 -17.16 21.57
N ASP A 5 2.82 -16.83 21.65
CA ASP A 5 3.45 -15.81 20.81
C ASP A 5 3.40 -16.20 19.32
N GLN A 6 3.57 -17.48 19.01
CA GLN A 6 3.49 -18.01 17.64
C GLN A 6 2.06 -17.92 17.09
N ALA A 7 1.05 -18.26 17.90
CA ALA A 7 -0.36 -18.19 17.50
C ALA A 7 -0.79 -16.74 17.24
N PHE A 8 -0.40 -15.81 18.11
CA PHE A 8 -0.65 -14.38 17.95
C PHE A 8 -0.02 -13.82 16.66
N ILE A 9 1.24 -14.16 16.37
CA ILE A 9 1.89 -13.72 15.13
C ILE A 9 1.17 -14.29 13.89
N ASN A 10 0.73 -15.54 13.94
CA ASN A 10 0.00 -16.15 12.82
C ASN A 10 -1.35 -15.45 12.57
N GLU A 11 -2.10 -15.14 13.63
CA GLU A 11 -3.36 -14.38 13.53
C GLU A 11 -3.13 -13.00 12.91
N MET A 12 -2.13 -12.26 13.39
CA MET A 12 -1.75 -10.97 12.81
C MET A 12 -1.35 -11.08 11.32
N VAL A 13 -0.67 -12.15 10.92
CA VAL A 13 -0.31 -12.38 9.52
C VAL A 13 -1.56 -12.59 8.66
N MET A 14 -2.53 -13.37 9.14
CA MET A 14 -3.80 -13.58 8.42
C MET A 14 -4.57 -12.25 8.23
N GLU A 15 -4.70 -11.45 9.29
CA GLU A 15 -5.38 -10.14 9.21
C GLU A 15 -4.67 -9.17 8.24
N LEU A 16 -3.33 -9.20 8.22
CA LEU A 16 -2.53 -8.42 7.28
C LEU A 16 -2.76 -8.89 5.83
N GLU A 17 -2.85 -10.19 5.58
CA GLU A 17 -3.11 -10.73 4.25
C GLU A 17 -4.51 -10.36 3.75
N ASP A 18 -5.52 -10.40 4.61
CA ASP A 18 -6.88 -9.96 4.27
C ASP A 18 -6.93 -8.46 3.97
N SER A 19 -6.22 -7.66 4.78
CA SER A 19 -6.08 -6.22 4.52
C SER A 19 -5.39 -5.94 3.19
N ILE A 20 -4.34 -6.69 2.85
CA ILE A 20 -3.63 -6.56 1.57
C ILE A 20 -4.56 -6.92 0.41
N ARG A 21 -5.33 -8.01 0.53
CA ARG A 21 -6.30 -8.43 -0.50
C ARG A 21 -7.37 -7.37 -0.74
N ALA A 22 -7.96 -6.83 0.33
CA ALA A 22 -8.98 -5.78 0.23
C ALA A 22 -8.41 -4.49 -0.41
N LEU A 23 -7.21 -4.08 -0.02
CA LEU A 23 -6.55 -2.91 -0.60
C LEU A 23 -6.16 -3.12 -2.07
N ALA A 24 -5.71 -4.32 -2.46
CA ALA A 24 -5.38 -4.63 -3.84
C ALA A 24 -6.63 -4.63 -4.74
N ALA A 25 -7.76 -5.14 -4.25
CA ALA A 25 -9.04 -5.07 -4.97
C ALA A 25 -9.49 -3.60 -5.16
N GLU A 26 -9.30 -2.77 -4.13
CA GLU A 26 -9.61 -1.35 -4.21
C GLU A 26 -8.68 -0.59 -5.18
N GLU A 27 -7.39 -0.92 -5.19
CA GLU A 27 -6.41 -0.41 -6.16
C GLU A 27 -6.86 -0.70 -7.59
N ILE A 28 -7.18 -1.96 -7.90
CA ILE A 28 -7.66 -2.38 -9.23
C ILE A 28 -8.91 -1.58 -9.63
N ARG A 29 -9.86 -1.43 -8.71
CA ARG A 29 -11.10 -0.68 -8.96
C ARG A 29 -10.84 0.79 -9.25
N LEU A 30 -9.94 1.43 -8.50
CA LEU A 30 -9.60 2.85 -8.69
C LEU A 30 -8.79 3.07 -9.97
N VAL A 31 -7.84 2.19 -10.28
CA VAL A 31 -7.07 2.24 -11.53
C VAL A 31 -8.00 2.15 -12.74
N ALA A 32 -8.92 1.18 -12.74
CA ALA A 32 -9.90 1.03 -13.82
C ALA A 32 -10.85 2.25 -13.95
N LYS A 33 -11.18 2.90 -12.83
CA LYS A 33 -12.06 4.07 -12.82
C LYS A 33 -11.37 5.34 -13.32
N LEU A 34 -10.10 5.54 -12.94
CA LEU A 34 -9.32 6.74 -13.27
C LEU A 34 -8.77 6.69 -14.70
N GLY A 35 -8.50 5.49 -15.21
CA GLY A 35 -7.87 5.29 -16.51
C GLY A 35 -6.35 5.44 -16.45
N ASP A 36 -5.68 4.84 -17.43
CA ASP A 36 -4.23 4.65 -17.41
C ASP A 36 -3.44 5.96 -17.42
N GLU A 37 -3.92 6.98 -18.14
CA GLU A 37 -3.28 8.30 -18.23
C GLU A 37 -3.25 8.99 -16.86
N ARG A 38 -4.40 9.08 -16.19
CA ARG A 38 -4.48 9.69 -14.86
C ARG A 38 -3.67 8.92 -13.82
N VAL A 39 -3.67 7.59 -13.92
CA VAL A 39 -2.86 6.73 -13.03
C VAL A 39 -1.36 6.97 -13.24
N ALA A 40 -0.91 7.17 -14.48
CA ALA A 40 0.48 7.47 -14.79
C ALA A 40 0.93 8.81 -14.15
N GLU A 41 0.14 9.88 -14.30
CA GLU A 41 0.43 11.16 -13.65
C GLU A 41 0.48 11.03 -12.12
N LEU A 42 -0.46 10.29 -11.53
CA LEU A 42 -0.49 10.04 -10.09
C LEU A 42 0.74 9.25 -9.62
N LEU A 43 1.23 8.31 -10.42
CA LEU A 43 2.45 7.56 -10.11
C LEU A 43 3.68 8.47 -10.14
N GLU A 44 3.79 9.37 -11.13
CA GLU A 44 4.89 10.34 -11.19
C GLU A 44 4.87 11.30 -10.00
N TYR A 45 3.68 11.80 -9.64
CA TYR A 45 3.50 12.62 -8.45
C TYR A 45 3.87 11.84 -7.17
N TRP A 46 3.36 10.62 -7.02
CA TRP A 46 3.60 9.75 -5.86
C TRP A 46 5.08 9.40 -5.67
N GLU A 47 5.80 9.15 -6.77
CA GLU A 47 7.22 8.81 -6.77
C GLU A 47 8.13 10.05 -6.73
N ARG A 48 7.56 11.26 -6.66
CA ARG A 48 8.28 12.55 -6.68
C ARG A 48 9.15 12.71 -7.94
N ARG A 49 8.64 12.22 -9.07
CA ARG A 49 9.27 12.34 -10.40
C ARG A 49 8.66 13.47 -11.23
N MET A 50 7.57 14.07 -10.77
CA MET A 50 6.94 15.23 -11.40
C MET A 50 7.82 16.48 -11.25
N PRO A 51 7.98 17.31 -12.29
CA PRO A 51 8.68 18.59 -12.19
C PRO A 51 8.02 19.53 -11.17
N PRO A 52 8.78 20.30 -10.36
CA PRO A 52 8.23 21.20 -9.36
C PRO A 52 7.25 22.25 -9.91
N GLU A 53 7.44 22.70 -11.15
CA GLU A 53 6.57 23.64 -11.85
C GLU A 53 5.17 23.08 -12.13
N ASP A 54 5.05 21.77 -12.32
CA ASP A 54 3.79 21.08 -12.61
C ASP A 54 3.13 20.52 -11.33
N GLU A 55 3.94 20.25 -10.30
CA GLU A 55 3.51 19.58 -9.06
C GLU A 55 2.41 20.36 -8.33
N GLU A 56 2.53 21.69 -8.23
CA GLU A 56 1.55 22.50 -7.49
C GLU A 56 0.19 22.53 -8.21
N ALA A 57 0.18 22.70 -9.53
CA ALA A 57 -1.04 22.65 -10.33
C ALA A 57 -1.71 21.28 -10.25
N PHE A 58 -0.91 20.21 -10.36
CA PHE A 58 -1.39 18.83 -10.25
C PHE A 58 -1.99 18.55 -8.87
N ARG A 59 -1.30 18.96 -7.80
CA ARG A 59 -1.75 18.80 -6.40
C ARG A 59 -3.10 19.46 -6.15
N LEU A 60 -3.33 20.65 -6.73
CA LEU A 60 -4.60 21.36 -6.64
C LEU A 60 -5.72 20.69 -7.43
N ALA A 61 -5.38 20.00 -8.52
CA ALA A 61 -6.34 19.27 -9.36
C ALA A 61 -6.74 17.89 -8.80
N LEU A 62 -6.12 17.41 -7.70
CA LEU A 62 -6.42 16.10 -7.12
C LEU A 62 -7.85 16.01 -6.59
N ASP A 63 -8.61 15.07 -7.14
CA ASP A 63 -9.97 14.74 -6.70
C ASP A 63 -9.98 13.73 -5.54
N HIS A 64 -11.17 13.28 -5.16
CA HIS A 64 -11.32 12.27 -4.11
C HIS A 64 -10.73 10.91 -4.49
N ASN A 65 -10.91 10.44 -5.72
CA ASN A 65 -10.44 9.12 -6.17
C ASN A 65 -8.91 9.11 -6.29
N ASP A 66 -8.31 10.20 -6.76
CA ASP A 66 -6.86 10.40 -6.82
C ASP A 66 -6.22 10.27 -5.43
N LYS A 67 -6.77 11.02 -4.47
CA LYS A 67 -6.33 10.99 -3.05
C LYS A 67 -6.55 9.61 -2.44
N LYS A 68 -7.63 8.92 -2.82
CA LYS A 68 -7.91 7.57 -2.35
C LYS A 68 -6.90 6.57 -2.91
N LEU A 69 -6.55 6.66 -4.19
CA LEU A 69 -5.58 5.75 -4.83
C LEU A 69 -4.20 5.91 -4.21
N THR A 70 -3.72 7.15 -4.04
CA THR A 70 -2.44 7.41 -3.36
C THR A 70 -2.44 6.94 -1.90
N TRP A 71 -3.57 7.05 -1.19
CA TRP A 71 -3.73 6.47 0.14
C TRP A 71 -3.69 4.93 0.13
N VAL A 72 -4.30 4.28 -0.87
CA VAL A 72 -4.25 2.82 -1.05
C VAL A 72 -2.81 2.37 -1.29
N TRP A 73 -2.05 3.05 -2.16
CA TRP A 73 -0.63 2.77 -2.37
C TRP A 73 0.19 2.89 -1.09
N LEU A 74 -0.04 3.95 -0.30
CA LEU A 74 0.61 4.11 1.01
C LEU A 74 0.33 2.91 1.92
N ARG A 75 -0.95 2.50 2.01
CA ARG A 75 -1.39 1.40 2.87
C ARG A 75 -0.84 0.06 2.41
N LEU A 76 -0.86 -0.23 1.12
CA LEU A 76 -0.25 -1.43 0.55
C LEU A 76 1.24 -1.52 0.83
N LYS A 77 1.98 -0.42 0.62
CA LYS A 77 3.42 -0.35 0.93
C LYS A 77 3.70 -0.68 2.40
N ARG A 78 2.91 -0.10 3.32
CA ARG A 78 3.04 -0.34 4.77
C ARG A 78 2.67 -1.78 5.15
N ALA A 79 1.55 -2.30 4.65
CA ALA A 79 1.09 -3.65 4.97
C ALA A 79 2.09 -4.72 4.48
N ARG A 80 2.60 -4.58 3.25
CA ARG A 80 3.65 -5.46 2.70
C ARG A 80 4.93 -5.42 3.54
N LEU A 81 5.35 -4.24 4.00
CA LEU A 81 6.51 -4.08 4.89
C LEU A 81 6.28 -4.75 6.25
N SER A 82 5.10 -4.58 6.86
CA SER A 82 4.76 -5.23 8.12
C SER A 82 4.76 -6.75 7.99
N ARG A 83 4.18 -7.29 6.91
CA ARG A 83 4.21 -8.73 6.60
C ARG A 83 5.64 -9.24 6.47
N ALA A 84 6.50 -8.54 5.72
CA ALA A 84 7.90 -8.93 5.57
C ALA A 84 8.66 -8.95 6.91
N ARG A 85 8.43 -7.95 7.78
CA ARG A 85 9.04 -7.89 9.12
C ARG A 85 8.55 -9.02 10.04
N ALA A 86 7.25 -9.32 10.02
CA ALA A 86 6.69 -10.45 10.77
C ALA A 86 7.31 -11.78 10.32
N GLY A 87 7.42 -12.00 9.01
CA GLY A 87 8.08 -13.17 8.44
C GLY A 87 9.55 -13.29 8.84
N GLN A 88 10.31 -12.18 8.79
CA GLN A 88 11.71 -12.17 9.23
C GLN A 88 11.86 -12.48 10.72
N ALA A 89 10.98 -11.97 11.58
CA ALA A 89 11.01 -12.26 13.02
C ALA A 89 10.79 -13.76 13.29
N LEU A 90 9.85 -14.39 12.58
CA LEU A 90 9.62 -15.82 12.66
C LEU A 90 10.84 -16.65 12.18
N MET A 91 11.52 -16.21 11.13
CA MET A 91 12.70 -16.91 10.60
C MET A 91 13.91 -16.79 11.54
N LYS A 92 14.18 -15.60 12.08
CA LYS A 92 15.32 -15.38 12.99
C LYS A 92 15.20 -16.17 14.30
N ASN A 93 13.98 -16.38 14.78
CA ASN A 93 13.70 -17.14 16.01
C ASN A 93 13.69 -18.67 15.80
N ARG A 94 13.91 -19.17 14.57
CA ARG A 94 14.07 -20.60 14.26
C ARG A 94 15.54 -21.05 14.13
N THR A 95 16.48 -20.10 14.20
CA THR A 95 17.95 -20.32 14.27
C THR A 95 18.43 -20.15 15.69
#